data_AF-A0A7S4CNI2-F1
#
_entry.id   AF-A0A7S4CNI2-F1
#
_cell.length_a   1.000
_cell.length_b   1.000
_cell.length_c   1.000
_cell.angle_alpha   90.00
_cell.angle_beta   90.00
_cell.angle_gamma   90.00
#
_symmetry.space_group_name_H-M   'P 1'
#
loop_
_entity.id
_entity.type
_entity.pdbx_description
1 polymer ?
#
loop_
_entity_poly.entity_id
_entity_poly.type
_entity_poly.pdbx_seq_one_letter_code
_entity_poly.pdbx_strand_id
1 'polypeptide(L)'
;TWEDMVATYEQALYWMVACLSTVGLTAIQPTSVATRLFTTVVMIASVYLNLYVLSAGLAPVLRTEALQEKLEQKKNRLASVLAFYKVPWPLQKQVFTIYPNILEASMHDMQEVSELPEYLQEQIYTHMKLSLLATVPLLKSAPRACAATIATKMA
;
A
#
# COMPACT_ATOMS: atom_id res chain seq x y z
N THR A 1 4.37 46.34 -28.96
CA THR A 1 5.16 46.75 -27.77
C THR A 1 5.45 45.52 -26.92
N TRP A 2 6.36 45.56 -25.96
CA TRP A 2 6.71 44.39 -25.12
C TRP A 2 5.48 43.83 -24.37
N GLU A 3 4.50 44.68 -24.07
CA GLU A 3 3.20 44.32 -23.51
C GLU A 3 2.41 43.37 -24.43
N ASP A 4 2.42 43.60 -25.75
CA ASP A 4 1.73 42.72 -26.72
C ASP A 4 2.36 41.32 -26.74
N MET A 5 3.68 41.22 -26.58
CA MET A 5 4.37 39.93 -26.54
C MET A 5 3.97 39.15 -25.29
N VAL A 6 3.97 39.81 -24.13
CA VAL A 6 3.57 39.18 -22.86
C VAL A 6 2.13 38.69 -22.92
N ALA A 7 1.20 39.51 -23.43
CA ALA A 7 -0.20 39.13 -23.59
C ALA A 7 -0.39 37.92 -24.52
N THR A 8 0.41 37.84 -25.60
CA THR A 8 0.36 36.70 -26.53
C THR A 8 0.85 35.41 -25.87
N TYR A 9 1.93 35.47 -25.07
CA TYR A 9 2.42 34.31 -24.32
C TYR A 9 1.44 33.85 -23.24
N GLU A 10 0.84 34.79 -22.51
CA GLU A 10 -0.18 34.49 -21.51
C GLU A 10 -1.37 33.76 -22.14
N GLN A 11 -1.87 34.28 -23.27
CA GLN A 11 -2.99 33.68 -23.98
C GLN A 11 -2.66 32.28 -24.52
N ALA A 12 -1.43 32.07 -25.01
CA ALA A 12 -0.97 30.77 -25.47
C ALA A 12 -0.84 29.75 -24.32
N LEU A 13 -0.29 30.16 -23.17
CA LEU A 13 -0.19 29.32 -21.97
C LEU A 13 -1.58 28.96 -21.44
N TYR A 14 -2.47 29.95 -21.36
CA TYR A 14 -3.85 29.75 -20.95
C TYR A 14 -4.57 28.74 -21.85
N TRP A 15 -4.40 28.86 -23.17
CA TRP A 15 -4.93 27.90 -24.13
C TRP A 15 -4.37 26.49 -23.91
N MET A 16 -3.07 26.34 -23.70
CA MET A 16 -2.45 25.04 -23.43
C MET A 16 -2.99 24.39 -22.16
N VAL A 17 -3.12 25.16 -21.07
CA VAL A 17 -3.66 24.66 -19.79
C VAL A 17 -5.12 24.23 -19.96
N ALA A 18 -5.93 24.96 -20.73
CA ALA A 18 -7.30 24.58 -21.02
C ALA A 18 -7.43 23.31 -21.87
N CYS A 19 -6.54 23.12 -22.85
CA CYS A 19 -6.45 21.89 -23.61
C CYS A 19 -5.96 20.72 -22.75
N LEU A 20 -5.03 20.95 -21.83
CA LEU A 20 -4.51 19.93 -20.92
C LEU A 20 -5.53 19.51 -19.88
N SER A 21 -6.26 20.45 -19.29
CA SER A 21 -7.30 20.19 -18.29
C SER A 21 -8.61 19.67 -18.88
N THR A 22 -8.71 19.54 -20.21
CA THR A 22 -9.91 19.12 -20.95
C THR A 22 -11.16 19.98 -20.71
N VAL A 23 -11.00 21.15 -20.08
CA VAL A 23 -12.11 22.11 -19.83
C VAL A 23 -12.73 22.56 -21.15
N GLY A 24 -11.90 22.69 -22.20
CA GLY A 24 -12.35 23.04 -23.55
C GLY A 24 -12.84 24.49 -23.63
N LEU A 25 -12.00 25.39 -24.13
CA LEU A 25 -12.39 26.80 -24.30
C LEU A 25 -13.01 27.03 -25.67
N THR A 26 -14.14 27.74 -25.69
CA THR A 26 -14.84 28.14 -26.92
C THR A 26 -14.33 29.46 -27.51
N ALA A 27 -13.49 30.21 -26.78
CA ALA A 27 -13.07 31.56 -27.17
C ALA A 27 -11.95 31.59 -28.23
N ILE A 28 -11.10 30.57 -28.29
CA ILE A 28 -9.95 30.50 -29.21
C ILE A 28 -10.15 29.27 -30.11
N GLN A 29 -10.96 29.44 -31.14
CA GLN A 29 -11.25 28.36 -32.09
C GLN A 29 -10.32 28.44 -33.31
N PRO A 30 -9.72 27.30 -33.73
CA PRO A 30 -8.92 27.26 -34.94
C PRO A 30 -9.81 27.44 -36.17
N THR A 31 -9.64 28.56 -36.88
CA THR A 31 -10.38 28.88 -38.11
C THR A 31 -9.80 28.20 -39.36
N SER A 32 -8.51 27.87 -39.34
CA SER A 32 -7.79 27.20 -40.44
C SER A 32 -7.71 25.69 -40.25
N VAL A 33 -7.79 24.92 -41.34
CA VAL A 33 -7.69 23.46 -41.36
C VAL A 33 -6.39 22.96 -40.73
N ALA A 34 -5.26 23.64 -41.01
CA ALA A 34 -3.96 23.28 -40.43
C ALA A 34 -3.93 23.44 -38.91
N THR A 35 -4.48 24.56 -38.40
CA THR A 35 -4.57 24.83 -36.97
C THR A 35 -5.54 23.86 -36.28
N ARG A 36 -6.62 23.44 -36.97
CA ARG A 36 -7.55 22.43 -36.47
C ARG A 36 -6.87 21.07 -36.25
N LEU A 37 -6.09 20.60 -37.24
CA LEU A 37 -5.35 19.34 -37.11
C LEU A 37 -4.34 19.39 -35.96
N PHE A 38 -3.60 20.49 -35.83
CA PHE A 38 -2.68 20.70 -34.71
C PHE A 38 -3.41 20.63 -33.36
N THR A 39 -4.51 21.36 -33.20
CA THR A 39 -5.32 21.34 -31.97
C THR A 39 -5.87 19.95 -31.67
N THR A 40 -6.31 19.19 -32.68
CA THR A 40 -6.78 17.81 -32.48
C THR A 40 -5.67 16.91 -31.94
N VAL A 41 -4.45 17.00 -32.48
CA VAL A 41 -3.30 16.21 -31.98
C VAL A 41 -2.96 16.60 -30.53
N VAL A 42 -2.95 17.89 -30.22
CA VAL A 42 -2.70 18.38 -28.85
C VAL A 42 -3.76 17.88 -27.88
N MET A 43 -5.04 17.93 -28.26
CA MET A 43 -6.13 17.40 -27.41
C MET A 43 -6.00 15.89 -27.16
N ILE A 44 -5.65 15.11 -28.20
CA ILE A 44 -5.42 13.67 -28.04
C ILE A 44 -4.26 13.42 -27.06
N ALA A 45 -3.14 14.13 -27.22
CA ALA A 45 -1.99 14.00 -26.32
C ALA A 45 -2.35 14.37 -24.87
N SER A 46 -3.14 15.43 -24.66
CA SER A 46 -3.64 15.82 -23.35
C SER A 46 -4.44 14.69 -22.68
N VAL A 47 -5.34 14.03 -23.42
CA VAL A 47 -6.15 12.92 -22.88
C VAL A 47 -5.25 11.78 -22.38
N TYR A 48 -4.24 11.39 -23.17
CA TYR A 48 -3.28 10.36 -22.76
C TYR A 48 -2.50 10.74 -21.50
N LEU A 49 -2.05 11.99 -21.40
CA LEU A 49 -1.35 12.48 -20.20
C LEU A 49 -2.24 12.43 -18.96
N ASN A 50 -3.50 12.84 -19.06
CA ASN A 50 -4.45 12.77 -17.94
C ASN A 50 -4.70 11.33 -17.50
N LEU A 51 -4.91 10.41 -18.46
CA LEU A 51 -5.07 8.98 -18.17
C LEU A 51 -3.84 8.40 -17.46
N TYR A 52 -2.65 8.77 -17.91
CA TYR A 52 -1.41 8.33 -17.28
C TYR A 52 -1.30 8.82 -15.83
N VAL A 53 -1.53 10.11 -15.58
CA VAL A 53 -1.47 10.68 -14.24
C VAL A 53 -2.52 10.07 -13.32
N LEU A 54 -3.77 9.90 -13.80
CA LEU A 54 -4.84 9.27 -13.04
C LEU A 54 -4.51 7.81 -12.72
N SER A 55 -4.03 7.03 -13.68
CA SER A 55 -3.68 5.63 -13.46
C SER A 55 -2.52 5.47 -12.46
N ALA A 56 -1.48 6.31 -12.56
CA ALA A 56 -0.37 6.31 -11.61
C ALA A 56 -0.80 6.75 -10.20
N GLY A 57 -1.69 7.75 -10.10
CA GLY A 57 -2.22 8.25 -8.83
C GLY A 57 -3.17 7.28 -8.13
N LEU A 58 -3.93 6.48 -8.87
CA LEU A 58 -4.85 5.49 -8.31
C LEU A 58 -4.15 4.22 -7.79
N ALA A 59 -3.00 3.85 -8.36
CA ALA A 59 -2.26 2.66 -7.94
C ALA A 59 -1.95 2.57 -6.43
N PRO A 60 -1.43 3.61 -5.75
CA PRO A 60 -1.21 3.57 -4.30
C PRO A 60 -2.50 3.55 -3.48
N VAL A 61 -3.58 4.18 -3.96
CA VAL A 61 -4.88 4.18 -3.28
C VAL A 61 -5.47 2.77 -3.27
N LEU A 62 -5.50 2.11 -4.44
CA LEU A 62 -5.99 0.74 -4.57
C LEU A 62 -5.18 -0.26 -3.74
N ARG A 63 -3.86 -0.07 -3.62
CA ARG A 63 -3.03 -0.91 -2.74
C ARG A 63 -3.41 -0.76 -1.27
N THR A 64 -3.69 0.47 -0.85
CA THR A 64 -4.08 0.78 0.54
C THR A 64 -5.45 0.18 0.86
N GLU A 65 -6.43 0.35 -0.03
CA GLU A 65 -7.76 -0.24 0.12
C GLU A 65 -7.70 -1.77 0.14
N ALA A 66 -6.94 -2.40 -0.77
CA ALA A 66 -6.78 -3.84 -0.79
C ALA A 66 -6.11 -4.40 0.49
N LEU A 67 -5.20 -3.63 1.11
CA LEU A 67 -4.60 -3.99 2.40
C LEU A 67 -5.64 -3.88 3.53
N GLN A 68 -6.39 -2.78 3.59
CA GLN A 68 -7.44 -2.59 4.58
C GLN A 68 -8.53 -3.65 4.46
N GLU A 69 -8.97 -3.98 3.25
CA GLU A 69 -9.98 -5.02 3.01
C GLU A 69 -9.50 -6.38 3.51
N LYS A 70 -8.24 -6.76 3.24
CA LYS A 70 -7.64 -8.00 3.76
C LYS A 70 -7.59 -8.02 5.29
N LEU A 71 -7.29 -6.90 5.93
CA LEU A 71 -7.30 -6.78 7.39
C LEU A 71 -8.72 -6.97 7.95
N GLU A 72 -9.72 -6.33 7.34
CA GLU A 72 -11.11 -6.47 7.75
C GLU A 72 -11.65 -7.89 7.55
N GLN A 73 -11.34 -8.53 6.43
CA GLN A 73 -11.72 -9.92 6.18
C GLN A 73 -11.13 -10.86 7.24
N LYS A 74 -9.85 -10.68 7.61
CA LYS A 74 -9.22 -11.44 8.70
C LYS A 74 -9.91 -11.20 10.05
N LYS A 75 -10.23 -9.96 10.37
CA LYS A 75 -10.96 -9.59 11.60
C LYS A 75 -12.35 -10.24 11.65
N ASN A 76 -13.08 -10.20 10.55
CA ASN A 76 -14.42 -10.77 10.44
C ASN A 76 -14.39 -12.30 10.58
N ARG A 77 -13.42 -12.97 9.95
CA ARG A 77 -13.23 -14.41 10.11
C ARG A 77 -12.93 -14.80 11.55
N LEU A 78 -12.08 -14.03 12.24
CA LEU A 78 -11.80 -14.25 13.66
C LEU A 78 -13.05 -14.07 14.52
N ALA A 79 -13.85 -13.03 14.25
CA ALA A 79 -15.13 -12.80 14.93
C ALA A 79 -16.09 -13.97 14.75
N SER A 80 -16.21 -14.52 13.52
CA SER A 80 -17.04 -15.70 13.26
C SER A 80 -16.59 -16.94 14.03
N VAL A 81 -15.28 -17.17 14.14
CA VAL A 81 -14.72 -18.29 14.92
C VAL A 81 -15.02 -18.10 16.41
N LEU A 82 -14.78 -16.90 16.96
CA LEU A 82 -15.06 -16.58 18.37
C LEU A 82 -16.55 -16.76 18.71
N ALA A 83 -17.43 -16.38 17.78
CA ALA A 83 -18.88 -16.58 17.90
C ALA A 83 -19.27 -18.06 17.85
N PHE A 84 -18.68 -18.85 16.94
CA PHE A 84 -18.93 -20.29 16.83
C PHE A 84 -18.56 -21.05 18.11
N TYR A 85 -17.42 -20.73 18.72
CA TYR A 85 -16.97 -21.36 19.97
C TYR A 85 -17.57 -20.76 21.24
N LYS A 86 -18.52 -19.81 21.14
CA LYS A 86 -19.17 -19.12 22.28
C LYS A 86 -18.16 -18.57 23.29
N VAL A 87 -17.08 -17.96 22.79
CA VAL A 87 -16.03 -17.41 23.65
C VAL A 87 -16.61 -16.24 24.47
N PRO A 88 -16.38 -16.16 25.79
CA PRO A 88 -16.92 -15.09 26.62
C PRO A 88 -16.34 -13.72 26.24
N TRP A 89 -17.17 -12.67 26.32
CA TRP A 89 -16.86 -11.29 25.89
C TRP A 89 -15.54 -10.70 26.41
N PRO A 90 -15.12 -10.93 27.68
CA PRO A 90 -13.83 -10.43 28.17
C PRO A 90 -12.63 -10.97 27.39
N LEU A 91 -12.70 -12.23 26.97
CA LEU A 91 -11.64 -12.89 26.20
C LEU A 91 -11.65 -12.41 24.74
N GLN A 92 -12.84 -12.22 24.14
CA GLN A 92 -12.97 -11.65 22.80
C GLN A 92 -12.35 -10.24 22.74
N LYS A 93 -12.61 -9.40 23.75
CA LYS A 93 -12.06 -8.05 23.83
C LYS A 93 -10.53 -8.06 23.91
N GLN A 94 -9.94 -8.96 24.70
CA GLN A 94 -8.48 -9.10 24.77
C GLN A 94 -7.89 -9.53 23.42
N VAL A 95 -8.52 -10.49 22.75
CA VAL A 95 -8.10 -10.94 21.42
C VAL A 95 -8.12 -9.76 20.43
N PHE A 96 -9.23 -9.03 20.30
CA PHE A 96 -9.30 -7.87 19.38
C PHE A 96 -8.39 -6.71 19.76
N THR A 97 -7.96 -6.60 21.03
CA THR A 97 -7.01 -5.56 21.46
C THR A 97 -5.58 -5.88 21.04
N ILE A 98 -5.19 -7.16 21.09
CA ILE A 98 -3.81 -7.60 20.78
C ILE A 98 -3.65 -7.94 19.29
N TYR A 99 -4.71 -8.41 18.65
CA TYR A 99 -4.72 -8.84 17.25
C TYR A 99 -4.17 -7.81 16.23
N PRO A 100 -4.52 -6.50 16.28
CA PRO A 100 -3.97 -5.53 15.34
C PRO A 100 -2.44 -5.41 15.44
N ASN A 101 -1.88 -5.40 16.65
CA ASN A 101 -0.43 -5.32 16.86
C ASN A 101 0.31 -6.54 16.30
N ILE A 102 -0.29 -7.73 16.38
CA ILE A 102 0.29 -8.96 15.80
C ILE A 102 0.12 -8.96 14.28
N LEU A 103 -1.00 -8.44 13.74
CA LEU A 103 -1.20 -8.33 12.31
C LEU A 103 -0.20 -7.37 11.66
N GLU A 104 0.04 -6.21 12.26
CA GLU A 104 1.04 -5.25 11.77
C GLU A 104 2.45 -5.86 11.76
N ALA A 105 2.84 -6.57 12.82
CA ALA A 105 4.13 -7.27 12.86
C ALA A 105 4.21 -8.42 11.82
N SER A 106 3.15 -9.21 11.68
CA SER A 106 3.14 -10.37 10.75
C SER A 106 3.04 -9.99 9.28
N MET A 107 2.44 -8.85 8.92
CA MET A 107 2.39 -8.38 7.53
C MET A 107 3.74 -7.87 7.03
N HIS A 108 4.61 -7.41 7.92
CA HIS A 108 6.00 -7.06 7.58
C HIS A 108 6.90 -8.30 7.55
N ASP A 109 6.81 -9.20 8.54
CA ASP A 109 7.80 -10.27 8.68
C ASP A 109 7.52 -11.53 7.85
N MET A 110 6.26 -11.95 7.64
CA MET A 110 6.00 -13.31 7.12
C MET A 110 5.92 -13.40 5.60
N GLN A 111 5.62 -12.30 4.92
CA GLN A 111 5.46 -12.32 3.46
C GLN A 111 6.83 -12.24 2.75
N GLU A 112 7.78 -11.46 3.28
CA GLU A 112 9.15 -11.40 2.76
C GLU A 112 9.96 -12.67 3.09
N VAL A 113 9.79 -13.27 4.28
CA VAL A 113 10.57 -14.45 4.69
C VAL A 113 10.18 -15.72 3.93
N SER A 114 8.92 -15.85 3.49
CA SER A 114 8.47 -17.03 2.73
C SER A 114 9.02 -17.11 1.29
N GLU A 115 9.49 -15.98 0.74
CA GLU A 115 10.15 -15.92 -0.57
C GLU A 115 11.64 -16.28 -0.49
N LEU A 116 12.20 -16.39 0.72
CA LEU A 116 13.59 -16.79 0.93
C LEU A 116 13.74 -18.32 0.86
N PRO A 117 14.85 -18.84 0.32
CA PRO A 117 15.17 -20.28 0.31
C PRO A 117 15.12 -20.90 1.73
N GLU A 118 14.68 -22.16 1.84
CA GLU A 118 14.47 -22.88 3.11
C GLU A 118 15.62 -22.74 4.12
N TYR A 119 16.87 -22.72 3.64
CA TYR A 119 18.06 -22.57 4.50
C TYR A 119 18.12 -21.22 5.25
N LEU A 120 17.64 -20.13 4.65
CA LEU A 120 17.60 -18.81 5.29
C LEU A 120 16.40 -18.68 6.23
N GLN A 121 15.27 -19.31 5.89
CA GLN A 121 14.10 -19.36 6.78
C GLN A 121 14.47 -20.02 8.11
N GLU A 122 15.16 -21.16 8.06
CA GLU A 122 15.56 -21.90 9.28
C GLU A 122 16.48 -21.06 10.19
N GLN A 123 17.42 -20.31 9.61
CA GLN A 123 18.30 -19.42 10.39
C GLN A 123 17.54 -18.25 11.01
N ILE A 124 16.61 -17.63 10.27
CA ILE A 124 15.81 -16.51 10.75
C ILE A 124 14.86 -16.96 11.87
N TYR A 125 14.18 -18.10 11.70
CA TYR A 125 13.33 -18.68 12.74
C TYR A 125 14.13 -19.04 13.99
N THR A 126 15.35 -19.57 13.83
CA THR A 126 16.24 -19.87 14.96
C THR A 126 16.64 -18.60 15.70
N HIS A 127 17.00 -17.53 14.98
CA HIS A 127 17.37 -16.24 15.57
C HIS A 127 16.18 -15.54 16.27
N MET A 128 14.99 -15.55 15.66
CA MET A 128 13.78 -15.00 16.28
C MET A 128 13.41 -15.74 17.57
N LYS A 129 13.44 -17.09 17.53
CA LYS A 129 13.19 -17.91 18.72
C LYS A 129 14.22 -17.63 19.81
N LEU A 130 15.52 -17.53 19.48
CA LEU A 130 16.56 -17.21 20.46
C LEU A 130 16.38 -15.84 21.11
N SER A 131 15.96 -14.81 20.35
CA SER A 131 15.68 -13.47 20.89
C SER A 131 14.47 -13.45 21.83
N LEU A 132 13.42 -14.22 21.51
CA LEU A 132 12.25 -14.41 22.38
C LEU A 132 12.61 -15.18 23.66
N LEU A 133 13.45 -16.22 23.56
CA LEU A 133 13.93 -16.97 24.72
C LEU A 133 14.85 -16.13 25.64
N ALA A 134 15.61 -15.17 25.10
CA ALA A 134 16.46 -14.27 25.89
C ALA A 134 15.65 -13.24 26.72
N THR A 135 14.41 -12.97 26.30
CA THR A 135 13.53 -11.98 26.95
C THR A 135 12.77 -12.56 28.15
N VAL A 136 12.67 -13.90 28.26
CA VAL A 136 11.96 -14.56 29.37
C VAL A 136 12.90 -14.79 30.56
N PRO A 137 12.67 -14.14 31.73
CA PRO A 137 13.56 -14.26 32.90
C PRO A 137 13.67 -15.68 33.46
N LEU A 138 12.67 -16.54 33.22
CA LEU A 138 12.63 -17.95 33.64
C LEU A 138 13.70 -18.82 32.95
N LEU A 139 14.20 -18.42 31.77
CA LEU A 139 15.20 -19.18 31.00
C LEU A 139 16.64 -18.69 31.19
N LYS A 140 16.84 -17.54 31.85
CA LYS A 140 18.17 -16.97 32.14
C LYS A 140 18.98 -17.82 33.13
N SER A 141 18.30 -18.68 33.90
CA SER A 141 18.89 -19.55 34.92
C SER A 141 18.84 -21.05 34.56
N ALA A 142 18.42 -21.40 33.34
CA ALA A 142 18.29 -22.78 32.91
C ALA A 142 19.57 -23.28 32.19
N PRO A 143 20.03 -24.52 32.44
CA PRO A 143 21.19 -25.08 31.76
C PRO A 143 20.95 -25.19 30.25
N ARG A 144 21.98 -24.87 29.45
CA ARG A 144 21.93 -24.74 27.97
C ARG A 144 21.30 -25.94 27.25
N ALA A 145 21.41 -27.14 27.82
CA ALA A 145 20.78 -28.35 27.29
C ALA A 145 19.25 -28.28 27.29
N CYS A 146 18.64 -27.68 28.32
CA CYS A 146 17.18 -27.61 28.47
C CYS A 146 16.56 -26.60 27.51
N ALA A 147 17.23 -25.46 27.27
CA ALA A 147 16.80 -24.47 26.29
C ALA A 147 16.81 -25.04 24.87
N ALA A 148 17.80 -25.87 24.52
CA ALA A 148 17.88 -26.54 23.22
C ALA A 148 16.76 -27.59 23.03
N THR A 149 16.40 -28.34 24.07
CA THR A 149 15.30 -29.33 24.01
C THR A 149 13.92 -28.68 23.92
N ILE A 150 13.74 -27.49 24.53
CA ILE A 150 12.48 -26.75 24.44
C ILE A 150 12.33 -26.09 23.06
N ALA A 151 13.41 -25.54 22.49
CA ALA A 151 13.40 -24.95 21.16
C ALA A 151 13.06 -25.98 20.04
N THR A 152 13.53 -27.22 20.20
CA THR A 152 13.22 -28.33 19.29
C THR A 152 11.82 -28.93 19.49
N LYS A 153 11.23 -28.81 20.68
CA LYS A 153 9.82 -29.22 20.95
C LYS A 153 8.77 -28.16 20.63
N MET A 154 9.17 -26.89 20.43
CA MET A 154 8.32 -25.81 19.91
C MET A 154 8.45 -25.66 18.37
N ALA A 155 8.79 -26.76 17.69
CA ALA A 155 8.73 -26.88 16.24
C ALA A 155 7.37 -27.47 15.83
#